data_AF-A0A1H8I3T5-F1
#
_entry.id   AF-A0A1H8I3T5-F1
#
_cell.length_a   1.000
_cell.length_b   1.000
_cell.length_c   1.000
_cell.angle_alpha   90.00
_cell.angle_beta   90.00
_cell.angle_gamma   90.00
#
_symmetry.space_group_name_H-M   'P 1'
#
loop_
_entity.id
_entity.type
_entity.pdbx_description
1 polymer ?
#
loop_
_entity_poly.entity_id
_entity_poly.type
_entity_poly.pdbx_seq_one_letter_code
_entity_poly.pdbx_strand_id
1 'polypeptide(L)'
;MAHPRKQPALGLLIYFLLTFVLGLYFAFASVQGDFGLLRRMEIQAERNQLETDYAQLRAQVAEMRNKTRRLSDRYLDLDLLDERARDVLGMVRNDEIILR
;
A
#
# COMPACT_ATOMS: atom_id res chain seq x y z
N MET A 1 -33.26 -67.92 29.74
CA MET A 1 -32.86 -66.65 30.38
C MET A 1 -31.71 -66.07 29.58
N ALA A 2 -31.94 -65.08 28.72
CA ALA A 2 -30.88 -64.43 27.94
C ALA A 2 -30.57 -63.07 28.55
N HIS A 3 -29.38 -62.91 29.12
CA HIS A 3 -28.92 -61.62 29.63
C HIS A 3 -28.52 -60.71 28.45
N PRO A 4 -29.10 -59.51 28.33
CA PRO A 4 -28.63 -58.54 27.34
C PRO A 4 -27.27 -58.02 27.79
N ARG A 5 -26.21 -58.36 27.05
CA ARG A 5 -24.89 -57.74 27.24
C ARG A 5 -25.01 -56.26 26.87
N LYS A 6 -24.90 -55.39 27.88
CA LYS A 6 -24.67 -53.95 27.67
C LYS A 6 -23.37 -53.81 26.89
N GLN A 7 -23.48 -53.53 25.60
CA GLN A 7 -22.32 -53.19 24.79
C GLN A 7 -21.75 -51.87 25.35
N PRO A 8 -20.44 -51.77 25.60
CA PRO A 8 -19.90 -50.58 26.24
C PRO A 8 -20.04 -49.41 25.25
N ALA A 9 -20.64 -48.30 25.72
CA ALA A 9 -20.75 -47.03 24.99
C ALA A 9 -19.39 -46.35 24.70
N LEU A 10 -18.30 -47.10 24.82
CA LEU A 10 -16.91 -46.66 24.65
C LEU A 10 -16.66 -46.17 23.21
N GLY A 11 -17.22 -46.85 22.21
CA GLY A 11 -17.11 -46.41 20.81
C GLY A 11 -17.75 -45.05 20.57
N LEU A 12 -18.90 -44.78 21.20
CA LEU A 12 -19.60 -43.50 21.12
C LEU A 12 -18.80 -42.39 21.83
N LEU A 13 -18.25 -42.70 23.02
CA LEU A 13 -17.38 -41.76 23.76
C LEU A 13 -16.12 -41.40 22.98
N ILE A 14 -15.44 -42.39 22.39
CA ILE A 14 -14.24 -42.16 21.58
C ILE A 14 -14.58 -41.32 20.34
N TYR A 15 -15.72 -41.61 19.68
CA TYR A 15 -16.19 -40.83 18.54
C TYR A 15 -16.41 -39.36 18.92
N PHE A 16 -17.18 -39.09 19.99
CA PHE A 16 -17.41 -37.72 20.46
C PHE A 16 -16.12 -37.01 20.86
N LEU A 17 -15.21 -37.70 21.55
CA LEU A 17 -13.91 -37.14 21.94
C LEU A 17 -13.09 -36.74 20.71
N LEU A 18 -13.00 -37.61 19.70
CA LEU A 18 -12.29 -37.33 18.45
C LEU A 18 -12.91 -36.15 17.71
N THR A 19 -14.24 -36.14 17.54
CA THR A 19 -14.93 -35.03 16.89
C THR A 19 -14.72 -33.71 17.64
N PHE A 20 -14.75 -33.74 18.97
CA PHE A 20 -14.51 -32.56 19.80
C PHE A 20 -13.08 -32.03 19.66
N VAL A 21 -12.07 -32.92 19.70
CA VAL A 21 -10.65 -32.55 19.51
C VAL A 21 -10.41 -31.98 18.10
N LEU A 22 -10.99 -32.59 17.07
CA LEU A 22 -10.96 -32.05 15.71
C LEU A 22 -11.60 -30.66 15.63
N GLY A 23 -12.77 -30.48 16.25
CA GLY A 23 -13.44 -29.18 16.31
C GLY A 23 -12.59 -28.10 16.98
N LEU A 24 -11.95 -28.43 18.11
CA LEU A 24 -11.01 -27.54 18.79
C LEU A 24 -9.79 -27.21 17.92
N TYR A 25 -9.21 -28.21 17.25
CA TYR A 25 -8.09 -27.99 16.34
C TYR A 25 -8.45 -27.03 15.21
N PHE A 26 -9.61 -27.22 14.56
CA PHE A 26 -10.06 -26.32 13.50
C PHE A 26 -10.39 -24.91 14.02
N ALA A 27 -11.02 -24.80 15.20
CA ALA A 27 -11.28 -23.50 15.81
C ALA A 27 -9.96 -22.77 16.11
N PHE A 28 -8.99 -23.46 16.70
CA PHE A 28 -7.65 -22.93 16.97
C PHE A 28 -6.90 -22.54 15.68
N ALA A 29 -6.91 -23.42 14.68
CA ALA A 29 -6.29 -23.17 13.38
C ALA A 29 -6.96 -22.04 12.60
N SER A 30 -8.25 -21.77 12.83
CA SER A 30 -8.93 -20.61 12.24
C SER A 30 -8.51 -19.28 12.86
N VAL A 31 -8.13 -19.31 14.15
CA VAL A 31 -7.67 -18.14 14.91
C VAL A 31 -6.18 -17.87 14.64
N GLN A 32 -5.34 -18.90 14.58
CA GLN A 32 -3.89 -18.78 14.39
C GLN A 32 -3.40 -18.99 12.96
N GLY A 33 -4.22 -19.56 12.07
CA GLY A 33 -3.80 -19.88 10.71
C GLY A 33 -3.66 -18.63 9.83
N ASP A 34 -2.76 -18.71 8.85
CA ASP A 34 -2.42 -17.66 7.88
C ASP A 34 -3.60 -17.08 7.08
N PHE A 35 -4.77 -17.73 7.13
CA PHE A 35 -6.02 -17.28 6.51
C PHE A 35 -6.93 -16.44 7.43
N GLY A 36 -6.51 -16.20 8.68
CA GLY A 36 -7.23 -15.36 9.63
C GLY A 36 -7.34 -13.91 9.18
N LEU A 37 -8.43 -13.23 9.54
CA LEU A 37 -8.71 -11.82 9.21
C LEU A 37 -7.54 -10.87 9.55
N LEU A 38 -6.72 -11.24 10.54
CA LEU A 38 -5.54 -10.49 10.99
C LEU A 38 -4.46 -10.37 9.90
N ARG A 39 -4.21 -11.43 9.12
CA ARG A 39 -3.21 -11.37 8.04
C ARG A 39 -3.65 -10.44 6.91
N ARG A 40 -4.95 -10.37 6.65
CA ARG A 40 -5.51 -9.39 5.71
C ARG A 40 -5.34 -7.96 6.21
N MET A 41 -5.52 -7.70 7.50
CA MET A 41 -5.32 -6.36 8.06
C MET A 41 -3.85 -5.92 7.98
N GLU A 42 -2.91 -6.82 8.27
CA GLU A 42 -1.48 -6.56 8.16
C GLU A 42 -1.07 -6.26 6.71
N ILE A 43 -1.50 -7.11 5.76
CA ILE A 43 -1.23 -6.89 4.32
C ILE A 43 -1.86 -5.58 3.84
N GLN A 44 -3.05 -5.23 4.30
CA GLN A 44 -3.71 -3.97 3.93
C GLN A 44 -2.95 -2.75 4.46
N ALA A 45 -2.44 -2.83 5.70
CA ALA A 45 -1.63 -1.76 6.29
C ALA A 45 -0.30 -1.59 5.56
N GLU A 46 0.40 -2.68 5.26
CA GLU A 46 1.65 -2.68 4.49
C GLU A 46 1.43 -2.12 3.08
N ARG A 47 0.32 -2.50 2.43
CA ARG A 47 -0.05 -1.97 1.11
C ARG A 47 -0.25 -0.45 1.12
N ASN A 48 -0.95 0.09 2.12
CA ASN A 48 -1.20 1.52 2.21
C ASN A 48 0.11 2.32 2.42
N GLN A 49 1.05 1.78 3.20
CA GLN A 49 2.37 2.37 3.37
C GLN A 49 3.14 2.37 2.04
N LEU A 50 3.18 1.22 1.36
CA LEU A 50 3.85 1.09 0.07
C LEU A 50 3.26 2.02 -1.02
N GLU A 51 1.94 2.19 -1.04
CA GLU A 51 1.28 3.11 -1.98
C GLU A 51 1.66 4.57 -1.72
N THR A 52 1.81 4.95 -0.45
CA THR A 52 2.27 6.29 -0.05
C THR A 52 3.71 6.53 -0.49
N ASP A 53 4.60 5.58 -0.21
CA ASP A 53 6.01 5.67 -0.58
C ASP A 53 6.18 5.71 -2.11
N TYR A 54 5.41 4.89 -2.82
CA TYR A 54 5.38 4.89 -4.28
C TYR A 54 4.96 6.23 -4.85
N ALA A 55 3.91 6.85 -4.29
CA ALA A 55 3.44 8.16 -4.73
C ALA A 55 4.51 9.25 -4.51
N GLN A 56 5.18 9.24 -3.36
CA GLN A 56 6.27 10.17 -3.07
C GLN A 56 7.44 9.99 -4.04
N LEU A 57 7.89 8.76 -4.25
CA LEU A 57 9.01 8.47 -5.13
C LEU A 57 8.69 8.84 -6.59
N ARG A 58 7.45 8.59 -7.03
CA ARG A 58 6.97 8.98 -8.35
C ARG A 58 6.99 10.51 -8.53
N ALA A 59 6.61 11.26 -7.50
CA ALA A 59 6.68 12.72 -7.53
C ALA A 59 8.13 13.22 -7.66
N GLN A 60 9.07 12.63 -6.90
CA GLN A 60 10.49 12.96 -6.98
C GLN A 60 11.08 12.66 -8.36
N VAL A 61 10.74 11.50 -8.95
CA VAL A 61 11.18 11.17 -10.32
C VAL A 61 10.62 12.16 -11.33
N ALA A 62 9.36 12.58 -11.19
CA ALA A 62 8.76 13.59 -12.07
C ALA A 62 9.49 14.94 -11.97
N GLU A 63 9.82 15.37 -10.75
CA GLU A 63 10.58 16.61 -10.51
C GLU A 63 11.99 16.52 -11.11
N MET A 64 12.72 15.43 -10.84
CA MET A 64 14.06 15.22 -11.40
C MET A 64 14.02 15.18 -12.92
N ARG A 65 13.03 14.50 -13.52
CA ARG A 65 12.87 14.44 -14.97
C ARG A 65 12.59 15.81 -15.57
N ASN A 66 11.82 16.66 -14.89
CA ASN A 66 11.59 18.04 -15.31
C ASN A 66 12.90 18.85 -15.24
N LYS A 67 13.65 18.78 -14.14
CA LYS A 67 14.96 19.44 -14.01
C LYS A 67 15.93 18.98 -15.10
N THR A 68 16.08 17.67 -15.31
CA THR A 68 16.94 17.12 -16.38
C THR A 68 16.49 17.59 -17.76
N ARG A 69 15.17 17.67 -18.01
CA ARG A 69 14.66 18.19 -19.27
C ARG A 69 15.04 19.66 -19.46
N ARG A 70 14.86 20.50 -18.43
CA ARG A 70 15.21 21.93 -18.47
C ARG A 70 16.72 22.21 -18.56
N LEU A 71 17.54 21.30 -18.06
CA LEU A 71 19.00 21.35 -18.18
C LEU A 71 19.51 20.77 -19.50
N SER A 72 18.66 20.12 -20.30
CA SER A 72 19.10 19.49 -21.55
C SER A 72 19.19 20.52 -22.67
N ASP A 73 20.28 20.50 -23.43
CA ASP A 73 20.53 21.39 -24.58
C ASP A 73 19.49 21.25 -25.70
N ARG A 74 18.64 20.21 -25.65
CA ARG A 74 17.57 19.95 -26.63
C ARG A 74 16.22 20.55 -26.24
N TYR A 75 16.10 21.19 -25.07
CA TYR A 75 14.87 21.80 -24.60
C TYR A 75 15.17 23.20 -24.07
N LEU A 76 14.88 24.20 -24.91
CA LEU A 76 15.01 25.62 -24.58
C LEU A 76 13.65 26.14 -24.11
N ASP A 77 13.56 26.52 -22.84
CA ASP A 77 12.37 27.14 -22.28
C ASP A 77 12.37 28.64 -22.64
N LEU A 78 11.59 29.00 -23.66
CA LEU A 78 11.53 30.36 -24.23
C LEU A 78 11.08 31.40 -23.21
N ASP A 79 10.22 31.03 -22.26
CA ASP A 79 9.73 31.95 -21.22
C ASP A 79 10.87 32.27 -20.23
N LEU A 80 11.65 31.27 -19.80
CA LEU A 80 12.85 31.48 -18.97
C LEU A 80 13.93 32.26 -19.71
N LEU A 81 14.08 32.04 -21.02
CA LEU A 81 15.03 32.81 -21.84
C LEU A 81 14.60 34.28 -21.91
N ASP A 82 13.31 34.56 -22.09
CA ASP A 82 12.77 35.92 -22.11
C ASP A 82 12.89 36.59 -20.73
N GLU A 83 12.60 35.87 -19.63
CA GLU A 83 12.84 36.37 -18.27
C GLU A 83 14.32 36.71 -18.03
N ARG A 84 15.25 35.80 -18.38
CA ARG A 84 16.68 36.05 -18.23
C ARG A 84 17.20 37.11 -19.18
N ALA A 85 16.66 37.21 -20.40
CA ALA A 85 16.99 38.28 -21.33
C ALA A 85 16.52 39.63 -20.80
N ARG A 86 15.32 39.73 -20.21
CA ARG A 86 14.82 40.96 -19.59
C ARG A 86 15.64 41.38 -18.36
N ASP A 87 16.03 40.42 -17.52
CA ASP A 87 16.86 40.64 -16.32
C ASP A 87 18.28 41.10 -16.69
N VAL A 88 18.91 40.46 -17.70
CA VAL A 88 20.29 40.77 -18.13
C VAL A 88 20.36 42.00 -19.03
N LEU A 89 19.42 42.17 -19.96
CA LEU A 89 19.41 43.28 -20.92
C LEU A 89 18.70 44.53 -20.38
N GLY A 90 18.17 44.48 -19.16
CA GLY A 90 17.52 45.64 -18.54
C GLY A 90 16.29 46.15 -19.31
N MET A 91 15.62 45.27 -20.07
CA MET A 91 14.42 45.60 -20.84
C MET A 91 13.20 45.59 -19.91
N VAL A 92 13.22 46.45 -18.90
CA VAL A 92 11.98 47.06 -18.42
C VAL A 92 11.53 47.94 -19.58
N ARG A 93 10.40 47.61 -20.21
CA ARG A 93 9.77 48.53 -21.16
C ARG A 93 9.57 49.84 -20.39
N ASN A 94 10.10 50.94 -20.92
CA ASN A 94 10.04 52.27 -20.33
C ASN A 94 8.59 52.85 -20.32
N ASP A 95 7.59 51.98 -20.53
CA ASP A 95 6.21 52.31 -20.86
C ASP A 95 5.20 51.58 -19.93
N GLU A 96 5.65 50.80 -18.95
CA GLU A 96 4.75 50.26 -17.91
C GLU A 96 4.61 51.26 -16.75
N ILE A 97 3.51 52.00 -16.77
CA ILE A 97 3.12 52.93 -15.71
C ILE A 97 2.63 52.13 -14.50
N ILE A 98 3.41 52.17 -13.41
CA ILE A 98 2.96 51.71 -12.10
C ILE A 98 1.96 52.74 -11.57
N LEU A 99 0.66 52.41 -11.60
CA LEU A 99 -0.36 53.14 -10.86
C LEU A 99 -0.24 52.80 -9.36
N ARG A 100 -0.10 53.85 -8.56
CA ARG A 100 0.17 53.83 -7.12
C ARG A 100 -1.10 53.66 -6.30
#